data_AF-L7FEC1-F1
#
_entry.id   AF-L7FEC1-F1
#
_cell.length_a   1.000
_cell.length_b   1.000
_cell.length_c   1.000
_cell.angle_alpha   90.00
_cell.angle_beta   90.00
_cell.angle_gamma   90.00
#
_symmetry.space_group_name_H-M   'P 1'
#
loop_
_entity.id
_entity.type
_entity.pdbx_description
1 polymer ?
#
loop_
_entity_poly.entity_id
_entity_poly.type
_entity_poly.pdbx_seq_one_letter_code
_entity_poly.pdbx_strand_id
1 'polypeptide(L)'
;MNPERHFSQVGAEAIGAEDPALDAELIILADQAYRTLGLRNFRILLNSLGDKECRPIYRAALQDFLRGLDLDEETLRRADINPLRVLDDKRDDVQKQLVGAPLLRDYLCDA
;
A
#
# COMPACT_ATOMS: atom_id res chain seq x y z
N MET A 1 -1.00 -26.34 3.31
CA MET A 1 0.17 -26.22 2.42
C MET A 1 1.28 -25.61 3.25
N ASN A 2 2.35 -26.35 3.55
CA ASN A 2 3.45 -25.84 4.37
C ASN A 2 4.32 -24.95 3.47
N PRO A 3 4.37 -23.61 3.67
CA PRO A 3 5.19 -22.77 2.80
C PRO A 3 6.65 -23.18 2.95
N GLU A 4 7.34 -23.36 1.83
CA GLU A 4 8.79 -23.60 1.84
C GLU A 4 9.46 -22.47 2.63
N ARG A 5 10.32 -22.82 3.59
CA ARG A 5 11.02 -21.82 4.44
C ARG A 5 12.13 -21.08 3.69
N HIS A 6 12.35 -21.39 2.41
CA HIS A 6 13.31 -20.73 1.55
C HIS A 6 12.64 -20.37 0.22
N PHE A 7 12.78 -19.12 -0.19
CA PHE A 7 12.29 -18.58 -1.46
C PHE A 7 13.40 -17.74 -2.10
N SER A 8 13.40 -17.66 -3.43
CA SER A 8 14.33 -16.81 -4.19
C SER A 8 13.57 -15.71 -4.90
N GLN A 9 14.13 -14.50 -4.90
CA GLN A 9 13.55 -13.31 -5.51
C GLN A 9 14.61 -12.57 -6.33
N VAL A 10 14.14 -11.89 -7.37
CA VAL A 10 14.93 -10.94 -8.14
C VAL A 10 14.34 -9.55 -7.87
N GLY A 11 15.18 -8.59 -7.54
CA GLY A 11 14.80 -7.20 -7.29
C GLY A 11 15.65 -6.23 -8.12
N ALA A 12 15.10 -5.05 -8.38
CA ALA A 12 15.80 -3.93 -8.99
C ALA A 12 15.58 -2.71 -8.09
N GLU A 13 16.65 -1.94 -7.87
CA GLU A 13 16.63 -0.70 -7.08
C GLU A 13 17.31 0.39 -7.89
N ALA A 14 16.67 1.55 -7.97
CA ALA A 14 17.24 2.74 -8.56
C ALA A 14 17.48 3.76 -7.45
N ILE A 15 18.75 4.14 -7.24
CA ILE A 15 19.20 4.90 -6.07
C ILE A 15 19.80 6.22 -6.53
N GLY A 16 19.44 7.32 -5.86
CA GLY A 16 20.12 8.62 -6.00
C GLY A 16 19.43 9.66 -6.88
N ALA A 17 18.20 9.42 -7.33
CA ALA A 17 17.39 10.40 -8.03
C ALA A 17 15.92 10.36 -7.55
N GLU A 18 15.33 11.53 -7.31
CA GLU A 18 13.90 11.72 -7.03
C GLU A 18 13.20 12.19 -8.32
N ASP A 19 13.22 11.34 -9.36
CA ASP A 19 12.62 11.64 -10.67
C ASP A 19 11.50 10.62 -10.97
N PRO A 20 10.24 11.07 -11.17
CA PRO A 20 9.13 10.19 -11.54
C PRO A 20 9.36 9.35 -12.81
N ALA A 21 10.25 9.76 -13.70
CA ALA A 21 10.65 8.97 -14.87
C ALA A 21 11.31 7.65 -14.46
N LEU A 22 12.02 7.63 -13.32
CA LEU A 22 12.68 6.46 -12.77
C LEU A 22 11.68 5.44 -12.22
N ASP A 23 10.63 5.92 -11.54
CA ASP A 23 9.50 5.08 -11.11
C ASP A 23 8.83 4.41 -12.33
N ALA A 24 8.59 5.19 -13.39
CA ALA A 24 8.03 4.68 -14.64
C ALA A 24 8.94 3.62 -15.29
N GLU A 25 10.25 3.84 -15.31
CA GLU A 25 11.23 2.88 -15.84
C GLU A 25 11.19 1.55 -15.08
N LEU A 26 11.16 1.58 -13.74
CA LEU A 26 11.06 0.38 -12.91
C LEU A 26 9.75 -0.39 -13.14
N ILE A 27 8.63 0.32 -13.31
CA ILE A 27 7.33 -0.28 -13.64
C ILE A 27 7.37 -0.96 -15.02
N ILE A 28 7.97 -0.29 -16.02
CA ILE A 28 8.15 -0.84 -17.37
C ILE A 28 9.04 -2.09 -17.34
N LEU A 29 10.13 -2.05 -16.57
CA LEU A 29 11.02 -3.20 -16.39
C LEU A 29 10.25 -4.42 -15.84
N ALA A 30 9.40 -4.21 -14.83
CA ALA A 30 8.57 -5.27 -14.26
C ALA A 30 7.55 -5.85 -15.27
N ASP A 31 6.84 -4.99 -16.01
CA ASP A 31 5.92 -5.40 -17.08
C ASP A 31 6.63 -6.23 -18.15
N GLN A 32 7.77 -5.74 -18.64
CA GLN A 32 8.57 -6.42 -19.67
C GLN A 32 9.13 -7.75 -19.17
N ALA A 33 9.59 -7.83 -17.93
CA ALA A 33 10.07 -9.08 -17.33
C ALA A 33 8.97 -10.14 -17.33
N TYR A 34 7.76 -9.80 -16.88
CA TYR A 34 6.63 -10.73 -16.85
C TYR A 34 6.22 -11.18 -18.26
N ARG A 35 6.15 -10.25 -19.23
CA ARG A 35 5.82 -10.58 -20.62
C ARG A 35 6.88 -11.47 -21.28
N THR A 36 8.15 -11.21 -21.01
CA THR A 36 9.28 -11.99 -21.57
C THR A 36 9.28 -13.42 -21.05
N LEU A 37 8.81 -13.64 -19.81
CA LEU A 37 8.56 -14.97 -19.25
C LEU A 37 7.31 -15.66 -19.83
N GLY A 38 6.55 -14.99 -20.70
CA GLY A 38 5.34 -15.52 -21.33
C GLY A 38 4.06 -15.32 -20.52
N LEU A 39 4.10 -14.56 -19.42
CA LEU A 39 2.90 -14.22 -18.65
C LEU A 39 2.03 -13.25 -19.44
N ARG A 40 0.74 -13.54 -19.54
CA ARG A 40 -0.23 -12.75 -20.32
C ARG A 40 -1.37 -12.15 -19.49
N ASN A 41 -1.69 -12.78 -18.37
CA ASN A 41 -2.84 -12.45 -17.54
C ASN A 41 -2.39 -11.89 -16.19
N PHE A 42 -1.77 -10.71 -16.22
CA PHE A 42 -1.43 -9.97 -15.01
C PHE A 42 -1.95 -8.54 -15.11
N ARG A 43 -2.05 -7.87 -13.97
CA ARG A 43 -2.41 -6.45 -13.87
C ARG A 43 -1.41 -5.79 -12.95
N ILE A 44 -0.97 -4.60 -13.34
CA ILE A 44 -0.18 -3.73 -12.47
C ILE A 44 -1.16 -2.78 -11.79
N LEU A 45 -1.15 -2.79 -10.46
CA LEU A 45 -1.94 -1.88 -9.63
C LEU A 45 -0.98 -0.86 -9.04
N LEU A 46 -1.20 0.41 -9.37
CA LEU A 46 -0.37 1.52 -8.90
C LEU A 46 -1.10 2.29 -7.81
N ASN A 47 -0.33 2.78 -6.84
CA ASN A 47 -0.79 3.68 -5.80
C ASN A 47 0.37 4.62 -5.39
N SER A 48 0.03 5.77 -4.82
CA SER A 48 1.00 6.62 -4.12
C SER A 48 0.89 6.36 -2.62
N LEU A 49 1.88 6.77 -1.81
CA LEU A 49 1.75 6.89 -0.35
C LEU A 49 1.77 8.35 0.12
N GLY A 50 1.80 9.29 -0.83
CA GLY A 50 2.09 10.69 -0.57
C GLY A 50 3.53 10.91 -0.12
N ASP A 51 3.86 12.18 0.09
CA ASP A 51 5.14 12.62 0.60
C ASP A 51 5.06 12.94 2.11
N LYS A 52 6.11 13.57 2.64
CA LYS A 52 6.20 13.98 4.04
C LYS A 52 5.19 15.06 4.46
N GLU A 53 4.61 15.80 3.51
CA GLU A 53 3.67 16.90 3.79
C GLU A 53 2.23 16.39 3.79
N CYS A 54 1.84 15.61 2.78
CA CYS A 54 0.46 15.13 2.66
C CYS A 54 0.17 13.85 3.44
N ARG A 55 1.15 12.94 3.57
CA ARG A 55 0.94 11.66 4.27
C ARG A 55 0.53 11.81 5.74
N PRO A 56 1.07 12.75 6.54
CA PRO A 56 0.62 12.97 7.91
C PRO A 56 -0.87 13.37 8.01
N ILE A 57 -1.35 14.20 7.07
CA ILE A 57 -2.74 14.66 7.04
C ILE A 57 -3.67 13.46 6.81
N TYR A 58 -3.36 12.63 5.82
CA TYR A 58 -4.10 11.39 5.57
C TYR A 58 -4.05 10.44 6.76
N ARG A 59 -2.88 10.25 7.37
CA ARG A 59 -2.72 9.37 8.53
C ARG A 59 -3.61 9.79 9.69
N ALA A 60 -3.71 11.08 9.98
CA ALA A 60 -4.58 11.60 11.01
C ALA A 60 -6.06 11.32 10.69
N ALA A 61 -6.49 11.63 9.46
CA ALA A 61 -7.87 11.37 9.02
C ALA A 61 -8.24 9.88 9.10
N LEU A 62 -7.32 8.99 8.68
CA LEU A 62 -7.53 7.55 8.76
C LEU A 62 -7.56 7.07 10.21
N GLN A 63 -6.67 7.58 11.08
CA GLN A 63 -6.65 7.22 12.49
C GLN A 63 -7.94 7.63 13.20
N ASP A 64 -8.44 8.83 12.93
CA ASP A 64 -9.72 9.31 13.48
C ASP A 64 -10.91 8.51 12.97
N PHE A 65 -10.92 8.15 11.68
CA PHE A 65 -11.91 7.23 11.12
C PHE A 65 -11.91 5.88 11.85
N LEU A 66 -10.74 5.28 12.03
CA LEU A 66 -10.59 3.95 12.65
C LEU A 66 -10.98 3.94 14.13
N ARG A 67 -10.75 5.02 14.88
CA ARG A 67 -11.18 5.14 16.29
C ARG A 67 -12.69 5.17 16.46
N GLY A 68 -13.42 5.57 15.42
CA GLY A 68 -14.89 5.58 15.43
C GLY A 68 -15.54 4.23 15.15
N LEU A 69 -14.75 3.20 14.85
CA LEU A 69 -15.24 1.86 14.50
C LEU A 69 -15.28 0.92 15.71
N ASP A 70 -16.05 -0.16 15.59
CA ASP A 70 -16.13 -1.23 16.59
C ASP A 70 -15.02 -2.26 16.32
N LEU A 71 -13.79 -1.86 16.65
CA LEU A 71 -12.58 -2.66 16.48
C LEU A 71 -12.09 -3.19 17.83
N ASP A 72 -11.50 -4.38 17.83
CA ASP A 72 -10.85 -4.91 19.03
C ASP A 72 -9.63 -4.09 19.45
N GLU A 73 -9.21 -4.28 20.70
CA GLU A 73 -8.11 -3.53 21.33
C GLU A 73 -6.79 -3.65 20.56
N GLU A 74 -6.46 -4.82 20.00
CA GLU A 74 -5.23 -5.01 19.25
C GLU A 74 -5.26 -4.26 17.91
N THR A 75 -6.42 -4.20 17.28
CA THR A 75 -6.62 -3.49 16.01
C THR A 75 -6.61 -1.98 16.23
N LEU A 76 -7.23 -1.50 17.31
CA LEU A 76 -7.13 -0.09 17.73
C LEU A 76 -5.68 0.29 18.06
N ARG A 77 -4.93 -0.58 18.76
CA ARG A 77 -3.51 -0.36 19.03
C ARG A 77 -2.68 -0.28 17.74
N ARG A 78 -2.99 -1.11 16.74
CA ARG A 78 -2.36 -1.02 15.40
C ARG A 78 -2.74 0.28 14.70
N ALA A 79 -3.99 0.72 14.83
CA ALA A 79 -4.45 2.00 14.29
C ALA A 79 -3.65 3.18 14.86
N ASP A 80 -3.30 3.14 16.15
CA ASP A 80 -2.51 4.20 16.77
C ASP A 80 -1.04 4.23 16.34
N ILE A 81 -0.43 3.07 16.07
CA ILE A 81 0.97 2.99 15.66
C ILE A 81 1.11 3.22 14.14
N ASN A 82 0.34 2.48 13.34
CA ASN A 82 0.36 2.58 11.90
C ASN A 82 -1.02 2.25 11.30
N PRO A 83 -1.89 3.26 11.13
CA PRO A 83 -3.27 3.06 10.70
C PRO A 83 -3.38 2.43 9.31
N LEU A 84 -2.36 2.60 8.46
CA LEU A 84 -2.30 1.95 7.14
C LEU A 84 -2.37 0.42 7.24
N ARG A 85 -1.80 -0.18 8.28
CA ARG A 85 -1.77 -1.66 8.42
C ARG A 85 -3.14 -2.25 8.74
N VAL A 86 -4.08 -1.43 9.20
CA VAL A 86 -5.46 -1.88 9.46
C VAL A 86 -6.19 -2.11 8.13
N LEU A 87 -5.82 -1.38 7.07
CA LEU A 87 -6.38 -1.58 5.74
C LEU A 87 -6.06 -2.98 5.16
N ASP A 88 -4.97 -3.60 5.61
CA ASP A 88 -4.53 -4.94 5.22
C ASP A 88 -5.12 -6.07 6.09
N ASP A 89 -6.01 -5.76 7.05
CA ASP A 89 -6.61 -6.78 7.91
C ASP A 89 -7.46 -7.75 7.07
N LYS A 90 -7.31 -9.06 7.30
CA LYS A 90 -7.97 -10.07 6.46
C LYS A 90 -9.30 -10.55 7.01
N ARG A 91 -9.70 -10.09 8.21
CA ARG A 91 -10.93 -10.53 8.85
C ARG A 91 -12.13 -9.79 8.26
N ASP A 92 -13.18 -10.54 7.92
CA ASP A 92 -14.36 -10.02 7.22
C ASP A 92 -15.12 -8.95 8.01
N ASP A 93 -15.17 -9.09 9.35
CA ASP A 93 -15.81 -8.14 10.25
C ASP A 93 -15.09 -6.79 10.28
N VAL A 94 -13.76 -6.79 10.24
CA VAL A 94 -12.96 -5.56 10.13
C VAL A 94 -13.13 -4.95 8.74
N GLN A 95 -12.98 -5.75 7.68
CA GLN A 95 -13.06 -5.27 6.29
C GLN A 95 -14.41 -4.63 5.97
N LYS A 96 -15.52 -5.16 6.51
CA LYS A 96 -16.86 -4.54 6.35
C LYS A 96 -16.95 -3.14 6.94
N GLN A 97 -16.22 -2.86 8.01
CA GLN A 97 -16.21 -1.55 8.66
C GLN A 97 -15.35 -0.53 7.89
N LEU A 98 -14.41 -0.99 7.06
CA LEU A 98 -13.49 -0.12 6.31
C LEU A 98 -14.06 0.48 5.01
N VAL A 99 -15.29 0.14 4.63
CA VAL A 99 -15.91 0.58 3.35
C VAL A 99 -15.94 2.11 3.17
N GLY A 100 -15.96 2.86 4.28
CA GLY A 100 -15.96 4.32 4.28
C GLY A 100 -14.61 4.98 4.59
N ALA A 101 -13.51 4.20 4.60
CA ALA A 101 -12.20 4.74 4.95
C ALA A 101 -11.80 5.88 3.98
N PRO A 102 -11.17 6.95 4.48
CA PRO A 102 -10.66 8.01 3.62
C PRO A 102 -9.70 7.41 2.59
N LEU A 103 -9.72 7.95 1.37
CA LEU A 103 -8.83 7.49 0.31
C LEU A 103 -7.61 8.42 0.25
N LEU A 104 -6.41 7.86 0.35
CA LEU A 104 -5.16 8.63 0.32
C LEU A 104 -5.09 9.61 -0.86
N ARG A 105 -5.59 9.23 -2.04
CA ARG A 105 -5.57 10.06 -3.25
C ARG A 105 -6.24 11.43 -3.05
N ASP A 106 -7.22 11.51 -2.15
CA ASP A 106 -7.96 12.75 -1.86
C ASP A 106 -7.16 13.70 -0.94
N TYR A 107 -6.00 13.26 -0.46
CA TYR A 107 -5.11 13.99 0.44
C TYR A 107 -3.75 14.31 -0.18
N LEU A 108 -3.46 13.83 -1.39
CA LEU A 108 -2.17 14.10 -2.05
C LEU A 108 -2.00 15.61 -2.26
N CYS A 109 -0.80 16.12 -1.99
CA CYS A 109 -0.42 17.46 -2.37
C CYS A 109 -0.31 17.58 -3.90
N ASP A 110 -0.33 18.82 -4.40
CA ASP A 110 0.01 19.08 -5.80
C ASP A 110 1.44 18.60 -6.09
N ALA A 111 1.63 18.09 -7.30
CA ALA A 111 2.91 17.58 -7.80
C ALA A 111 3.84 18.72 -8.27
#